data_AF-A0A9N9RFV5-F1
#
_entry.id   AF-A0A9N9RFV5-F1
#
_cell.length_a   1.000
_cell.length_b   1.000
_cell.length_c   1.000
_cell.angle_alpha   90.00
_cell.angle_beta   90.00
_cell.angle_gamma   90.00
#
_symmetry.space_group_name_H-M   'P 1'
#
loop_
_entity.id
_entity.type
_entity.pdbx_description
1 polymer ?
#
loop_
_entity_poly.entity_id
_entity_poly.type
_entity_poly.pdbx_seq_one_letter_code
_entity_poly.pdbx_strand_id
1 'polypeptide(L)'
;MIDARDYTTIDFIKSYVINEQKPTCVIINKLCWSSQQKVKLAVEISKAGFRLSETPVLTTEYLYHNLLFLLDFDCANAPEVVYDAISRKLFASPFRWLMLSSSLNVTSFSLVLNSPILPDSDVVLAERIRYGFKLTEIHRTSLSGFMVYKPRGYYDGTMVDIRPHREMYRRRKNVMGHTLTMANVIQDSNTTQYHLPREDRL
;
A
#
# COMPACT_ATOMS: atom_id res chain seq x y z
N MET A 1 -5.06 -24.85 -11.10
CA MET A 1 -5.35 -23.74 -12.03
C MET A 1 -5.87 -22.63 -11.14
N ILE A 2 -5.06 -21.60 -10.86
CA ILE A 2 -5.43 -20.55 -9.90
C ILE A 2 -6.24 -19.53 -10.69
N ASP A 3 -7.52 -19.44 -10.37
CA ASP A 3 -8.47 -18.58 -11.08
C ASP A 3 -8.07 -17.11 -10.96
N ALA A 4 -7.83 -16.55 -12.13
CA ALA A 4 -7.82 -15.16 -12.52
C ALA A 4 -8.75 -14.27 -11.65
N ARG A 5 -8.22 -13.19 -11.04
CA ARG A 5 -9.05 -12.25 -10.27
C ARG A 5 -10.02 -11.48 -11.18
N ASP A 6 -11.29 -11.46 -10.79
CA ASP A 6 -12.42 -10.94 -11.55
C ASP A 6 -12.38 -9.43 -11.88
N TYR A 7 -13.33 -8.98 -12.71
CA TYR A 7 -13.47 -7.57 -13.10
C TYR A 7 -13.68 -6.64 -11.90
N THR A 8 -14.33 -7.11 -10.84
CA THR A 8 -14.51 -6.37 -9.58
C THR A 8 -13.17 -5.99 -8.95
N THR A 9 -12.15 -6.84 -9.06
CA THR A 9 -10.82 -6.53 -8.54
C THR A 9 -10.17 -5.40 -9.33
N ILE A 10 -10.32 -5.37 -10.66
CA ILE A 10 -9.75 -4.30 -11.51
C ILE A 10 -10.41 -2.96 -11.19
N ASP A 11 -11.74 -2.94 -11.07
CA ASP A 11 -12.46 -1.72 -10.72
C ASP A 11 -12.12 -1.24 -9.31
N PHE A 12 -11.99 -2.16 -8.35
CA PHE A 12 -11.50 -1.85 -7.02
C PHE A 12 -10.11 -1.18 -7.04
N ILE A 13 -9.12 -1.76 -7.73
CA ILE A 13 -7.75 -1.20 -7.76
C ILE A 13 -7.76 0.20 -8.37
N LYS A 14 -8.51 0.40 -9.46
CA LYS A 14 -8.70 1.72 -10.07
C LYS A 14 -9.30 2.71 -9.06
N SER A 15 -10.40 2.36 -8.41
CA SER A 15 -11.06 3.23 -7.42
C SER A 15 -10.16 3.50 -6.21
N TYR A 16 -9.36 2.53 -5.77
CA TYR A 16 -8.39 2.71 -4.70
C TYR A 16 -7.33 3.75 -5.07
N VAL A 17 -6.71 3.61 -6.25
CA VAL A 17 -5.66 4.53 -6.72
C VAL A 17 -6.19 5.95 -6.90
N ILE A 18 -7.41 6.10 -7.44
CA ILE A 18 -8.08 7.41 -7.56
C ILE A 18 -8.35 8.02 -6.19
N ASN A 19 -8.88 7.23 -5.24
CA ASN A 19 -9.23 7.69 -3.90
C ASN A 19 -8.01 8.19 -3.11
N GLU A 20 -6.83 7.61 -3.35
CA GLU A 20 -5.60 8.02 -2.67
C GLU A 20 -5.17 9.45 -3.02
N GLN A 21 -5.62 10.02 -4.15
CA GLN A 21 -5.31 11.40 -4.58
C GLN A 21 -3.80 11.71 -4.58
N LYS A 22 -2.97 10.70 -4.87
CA LYS A 22 -1.51 10.80 -4.95
C LYS A 22 -1.01 10.39 -6.33
N PRO A 23 0.05 11.02 -6.86
CA PRO A 23 0.73 10.51 -8.04
C PRO A 23 1.09 9.05 -7.83
N THR A 24 0.64 8.16 -8.73
CA THR A 24 0.77 6.72 -8.54
C THR A 24 1.25 6.03 -9.81
N CYS A 25 2.32 5.24 -9.66
CA CYS A 25 2.76 4.22 -10.60
C CYS A 25 2.55 2.86 -9.93
N VAL A 26 1.62 2.08 -10.46
CA VAL A 26 1.28 0.75 -9.95
C VAL A 26 2.32 -0.25 -10.45
N ILE A 27 2.99 -0.94 -9.54
CA ILE A 27 3.96 -1.97 -9.85
C ILE A 27 3.33 -3.34 -9.66
N ILE A 28 3.17 -4.09 -10.75
CA ILE A 28 2.62 -5.44 -10.76
C ILE A 28 3.74 -6.47 -10.91
N ASN A 29 4.38 -6.85 -9.80
CA ASN A 29 5.49 -7.81 -9.83
C ASN A 29 5.00 -9.25 -9.66
N LYS A 30 5.39 -10.15 -10.57
CA LYS A 30 5.14 -11.61 -10.51
C LYS A 30 3.66 -12.02 -10.29
N LEU A 31 2.70 -11.19 -10.68
CA LEU A 31 1.27 -11.56 -10.67
C LEU A 31 1.00 -12.73 -11.62
N CYS A 32 0.26 -13.73 -11.16
CA CYS A 32 -0.18 -14.88 -11.94
C CYS A 32 -1.53 -14.66 -12.64
N TRP A 33 -1.96 -13.41 -12.79
CA TRP A 33 -3.14 -13.06 -13.58
C TRP A 33 -2.91 -13.34 -15.06
N SER A 34 -3.99 -13.53 -15.82
CA SER A 34 -3.88 -13.71 -17.26
C SER A 34 -3.41 -12.43 -17.95
N SER A 35 -2.73 -12.55 -19.09
CA SER A 35 -2.25 -11.38 -19.86
C SER A 35 -3.39 -10.42 -20.22
N GLN A 36 -4.58 -10.96 -20.54
CA GLN A 36 -5.77 -10.15 -20.83
C GLN A 36 -6.17 -9.26 -19.64
N GLN A 37 -6.09 -9.78 -18.41
CA GLN A 37 -6.43 -9.02 -17.21
C GLN A 37 -5.39 -7.97 -16.88
N LYS A 38 -4.10 -8.30 -17.02
CA LYS A 38 -3.01 -7.34 -16.83
C LYS A 38 -3.13 -6.18 -17.82
N VAL A 39 -3.40 -6.47 -19.10
CA VAL A 39 -3.64 -5.45 -20.13
C VAL A 39 -4.88 -4.63 -19.80
N LYS A 40 -5.98 -5.25 -19.38
CA LYS A 40 -7.20 -4.52 -18.99
C LYS A 40 -6.94 -3.59 -17.80
N LEU A 41 -6.24 -4.07 -16.76
CA LEU A 41 -5.84 -3.23 -15.63
C LEU A 41 -4.97 -2.06 -16.10
N ALA A 42 -3.97 -2.30 -16.95
CA ALA A 42 -3.11 -1.26 -17.49
C ALA A 42 -3.90 -0.19 -18.26
N VAL A 43 -4.86 -0.60 -19.08
CA VAL A 43 -5.74 0.32 -19.82
C VAL A 43 -6.61 1.13 -18.88
N GLU A 44 -7.24 0.52 -17.88
CA GLU A 44 -8.13 1.22 -16.94
C GLU A 44 -7.37 2.19 -16.03
N ILE A 45 -6.17 1.82 -15.57
CA ILE A 45 -5.28 2.69 -14.79
C ILE A 45 -4.77 3.85 -15.65
N SER A 46 -4.40 3.60 -16.90
CA SER A 46 -3.95 4.64 -17.85
C SER A 46 -5.07 5.64 -18.18
N LYS A 47 -6.30 5.17 -18.43
CA LYS A 47 -7.48 6.04 -18.62
C LYS A 47 -7.75 6.94 -17.41
N ALA A 48 -7.46 6.45 -16.20
CA ALA A 48 -7.57 7.24 -14.97
C ALA A 48 -6.40 8.21 -14.74
N GLY A 49 -5.41 8.26 -15.64
CA GLY A 49 -4.27 9.19 -15.57
C GLY A 49 -3.05 8.65 -14.80
N PHE A 50 -3.01 7.36 -14.48
CA PHE A 50 -1.94 6.73 -13.69
C PHE A 50 -1.09 5.80 -14.55
N ARG A 51 0.10 5.44 -14.06
CA ARG A 51 1.03 4.53 -14.76
C ARG A 51 1.00 3.15 -14.15
N LEU A 52 1.33 2.14 -14.96
CA LEU A 52 1.50 0.76 -14.52
C LEU A 52 2.79 0.19 -15.12
N SER A 53 3.54 -0.57 -14.32
CA SER A 53 4.77 -1.26 -14.74
C SER A 53 4.82 -2.68 -14.17
N GLU A 54 5.40 -3.62 -14.91
CA GLU A 54 5.67 -4.98 -14.42
C GLU A 54 7.06 -5.14 -13.80
N THR A 55 7.97 -4.19 -14.04
CA THR A 55 9.36 -4.30 -13.58
C THR A 55 9.49 -3.81 -12.14
N PRO A 56 9.98 -4.64 -11.20
CA PRO A 56 10.31 -4.21 -9.85
C PRO A 56 11.67 -3.49 -9.77
N VAL A 57 12.37 -3.34 -10.90
CA VAL A 57 13.72 -2.78 -10.94
C VAL A 57 13.65 -1.27 -10.72
N LEU A 58 13.94 -0.86 -9.48
CA LEU A 58 14.24 0.53 -9.15
C LEU A 58 15.68 0.79 -9.56
N THR A 59 15.87 1.39 -10.73
CA THR A 59 17.20 1.65 -11.30
C THR A 59 17.91 2.85 -10.68
N THR A 60 17.28 3.57 -9.74
CA THR A 60 17.84 4.82 -9.20
C THR A 60 17.84 4.84 -7.68
N GLU A 61 18.77 5.64 -7.14
CA GLU A 61 18.93 5.92 -5.70
C GLU A 61 17.85 6.89 -5.16
N TYR A 62 16.95 7.39 -6.02
CA TYR A 62 15.92 8.34 -5.62
C TYR A 62 14.71 7.63 -4.99
N LEU A 63 14.21 8.22 -3.91
CA LEU A 63 13.01 7.79 -3.22
C LEU A 63 11.76 8.08 -4.09
N TYR A 64 11.21 7.05 -4.71
CA TYR A 64 10.01 7.17 -5.52
C TYR A 64 8.73 7.15 -4.66
N HIS A 65 8.31 8.33 -4.20
CA HIS A 65 7.06 8.52 -3.43
C HIS A 65 5.79 8.13 -4.20
N ASN A 66 5.88 7.97 -5.52
CA ASN A 66 4.76 7.65 -6.38
C ASN A 66 4.54 6.14 -6.57
N LEU A 67 5.36 5.24 -6.01
CA LEU A 67 5.18 3.81 -6.26
C LEU A 67 4.12 3.19 -5.36
N LEU A 68 3.28 2.36 -5.97
CA LEU A 68 2.34 1.47 -5.28
C LEU A 68 2.59 0.04 -5.76
N PHE A 69 3.15 -0.80 -4.91
CA PHE A 69 3.34 -2.21 -5.18
C PHE A 69 2.03 -2.96 -4.96
N LEU A 70 1.62 -3.73 -5.98
CA LEU A 70 0.48 -4.63 -5.90
C LEU A 70 0.96 -6.05 -5.63
N LEU A 71 0.47 -6.64 -4.55
CA LEU A 71 0.71 -8.04 -4.19
C LEU A 71 -0.62 -8.78 -4.15
N ASP A 72 -0.70 -9.99 -4.71
CA ASP A 72 -1.88 -10.84 -4.61
C ASP A 72 -1.51 -12.13 -3.88
N PHE A 73 -2.04 -12.34 -2.68
CA PHE A 73 -1.75 -13.50 -1.84
C PHE A 73 -2.34 -14.80 -2.36
N ASP A 74 -3.33 -14.73 -3.26
CA ASP A 74 -3.88 -15.93 -3.89
C ASP A 74 -2.92 -16.47 -4.97
N CYS A 75 -1.86 -15.71 -5.28
CA CYS A 75 -0.84 -16.11 -6.22
C CYS A 75 0.26 -16.97 -5.60
N ALA A 76 0.66 -18.04 -6.28
CA ALA A 76 1.74 -18.92 -5.83
C ALA A 76 3.10 -18.21 -5.67
N ASN A 77 3.34 -17.13 -6.40
CA ASN A 77 4.58 -16.35 -6.35
C ASN A 77 4.60 -15.31 -5.21
N ALA A 78 3.51 -15.15 -4.46
CA ALA A 78 3.40 -14.12 -3.42
C ALA A 78 4.52 -14.21 -2.35
N PRO A 79 4.90 -15.41 -1.85
CA PRO A 79 6.00 -15.52 -0.89
C PRO A 79 7.31 -14.97 -1.43
N GLU A 80 7.64 -15.26 -2.70
CA GLU A 80 8.86 -14.80 -3.35
C GLU A 80 8.90 -13.26 -3.44
N VAL A 81 7.78 -12.64 -3.82
CA VAL A 81 7.66 -11.17 -3.86
C VAL A 81 7.86 -10.55 -2.48
N VAL A 82 7.35 -11.18 -1.43
CA VAL A 82 7.54 -10.72 -0.05
C VAL A 82 9.01 -10.84 0.37
N TYR A 83 9.68 -11.96 0.08
CA TYR A 83 11.12 -12.12 0.35
C TYR A 83 11.97 -11.08 -0.39
N ASP A 84 11.68 -10.85 -1.68
CA ASP A 84 12.32 -9.82 -2.49
C ASP A 84 12.11 -8.42 -1.87
N ALA A 85 10.90 -8.12 -1.38
CA ALA A 85 10.58 -6.86 -0.74
C ALA A 85 11.32 -6.65 0.58
N ILE A 86 11.44 -7.69 1.41
CA ILE A 86 12.19 -7.64 2.68
C ILE A 86 13.67 -7.38 2.40
N SER A 87 14.29 -8.16 1.51
CA SER A 87 15.72 -8.04 1.21
C SER A 87 16.09 -6.65 0.66
N ARG A 88 15.17 -6.05 -0.11
CA ARG A 88 15.32 -4.71 -0.69
C ARG A 88 14.79 -3.57 0.19
N LYS A 89 14.31 -3.88 1.41
CA LYS A 89 13.71 -2.92 2.36
C LYS A 89 12.54 -2.11 1.78
N LEU A 90 11.76 -2.71 0.87
CA LEU A 90 10.65 -2.05 0.18
C LEU A 90 9.41 -1.85 1.07
N PHE A 91 9.38 -2.40 2.29
CA PHE A 91 8.34 -2.08 3.26
C PHE A 91 8.59 -0.74 3.98
N ALA A 92 9.78 -0.15 3.88
CA ALA A 92 10.06 1.16 4.47
C ALA A 92 9.41 2.30 3.66
N SER A 93 9.23 3.45 4.30
CA SER A 93 8.87 4.68 3.59
C SER A 93 9.90 5.00 2.50
N PRO A 94 9.47 5.50 1.32
CA PRO A 94 8.13 6.00 0.98
C PRO A 94 7.26 5.01 0.18
N PHE A 95 7.63 3.75 0.13
CA PHE A 95 6.97 2.78 -0.73
C PHE A 95 5.58 2.42 -0.18
N ARG A 96 4.59 2.38 -1.07
CA ARG A 96 3.21 2.02 -0.73
C ARG A 96 2.91 0.61 -1.22
N TRP A 97 2.10 -0.12 -0.46
CA TRP A 97 1.69 -1.49 -0.78
C TRP A 97 0.18 -1.63 -0.71
N LEU A 98 -0.39 -2.23 -1.75
CA LEU A 98 -1.74 -2.76 -1.76
C LEU A 98 -1.64 -4.29 -1.87
N MET A 99 -2.04 -4.98 -0.82
CA MET A 99 -1.99 -6.44 -0.73
C MET A 99 -3.40 -7.01 -0.82
N LEU A 100 -3.66 -7.79 -1.85
CA LEU A 100 -4.95 -8.42 -2.09
C LEU A 100 -4.99 -9.81 -1.46
N SER A 101 -6.11 -10.15 -0.83
CA SER A 101 -6.35 -11.49 -0.26
C SER A 101 -7.80 -11.90 -0.49
N SER A 102 -8.06 -13.12 -0.98
CA SER A 102 -9.44 -13.66 -1.03
C SER A 102 -9.81 -14.44 0.21
N SER A 103 -8.81 -15.04 0.85
CA SER A 103 -8.89 -15.62 2.18
C SER A 103 -7.55 -15.41 2.87
N LEU A 104 -7.57 -15.18 4.20
CA LEU A 104 -6.36 -15.13 4.99
C LEU A 104 -5.77 -16.54 5.08
N ASN A 105 -5.04 -16.94 4.02
CA ASN A 105 -4.26 -18.16 4.06
C ASN A 105 -3.12 -17.95 5.06
N VAL A 106 -3.17 -18.71 6.17
CA VAL A 106 -2.42 -18.43 7.40
C VAL A 106 -0.91 -18.35 7.14
N THR A 107 -0.40 -19.15 6.20
CA THR A 107 1.02 -19.25 5.86
C THR A 107 1.54 -18.00 5.14
N SER A 108 0.92 -17.57 4.04
CA SER A 108 1.32 -16.35 3.32
C SER A 108 1.18 -15.10 4.19
N PHE A 109 0.13 -15.07 5.02
CA PHE A 109 -0.07 -13.98 5.96
C PHE A 109 1.01 -13.96 7.04
N SER A 110 1.44 -15.11 7.57
CA SER A 110 2.52 -15.18 8.57
C SER A 110 3.85 -14.60 8.08
N LEU A 111 4.16 -14.72 6.78
CA LEU A 111 5.37 -14.11 6.19
C LEU A 111 5.32 -12.57 6.25
N VAL A 112 4.17 -12.00 5.93
CA VAL A 112 3.96 -10.54 6.01
C VAL A 112 3.92 -10.07 7.45
N LEU A 113 3.34 -10.85 8.35
CA LEU A 113 3.38 -10.54 9.77
C LEU A 113 4.81 -10.48 10.29
N ASN A 114 5.70 -11.35 9.81
CA ASN A 114 7.12 -11.36 10.20
C ASN A 114 7.97 -10.32 9.44
N SER A 115 7.37 -9.52 8.55
CA SER A 115 8.08 -8.49 7.80
C SER A 115 8.27 -7.21 8.63
N PRO A 116 9.35 -6.42 8.38
CA PRO A 116 9.63 -5.17 9.08
C PRO A 116 8.75 -4.02 8.55
N ILE A 117 7.44 -4.13 8.71
CA ILE A 117 6.47 -3.09 8.36
C ILE A 117 6.39 -2.11 9.53
N LEU A 118 7.12 -1.01 9.47
CA LEU A 118 7.32 -0.07 10.57
C LEU A 118 6.28 1.09 10.55
N PRO A 119 6.29 2.00 11.55
CA PRO A 119 5.30 3.09 11.65
C PRO A 119 5.35 4.14 10.55
N ASP A 120 6.30 4.08 9.63
CA ASP A 120 6.39 4.93 8.44
C ASP A 120 5.92 4.21 7.17
N SER A 121 5.75 2.89 7.21
CA SER A 121 5.25 2.06 6.11
C SER A 121 3.78 2.33 5.78
N ASP A 122 3.44 2.43 4.49
CA ASP A 122 2.05 2.50 4.01
C ASP A 122 1.66 1.17 3.35
N VAL A 123 1.26 0.21 4.19
CA VAL A 123 0.85 -1.13 3.76
C VAL A 123 -0.64 -1.31 4.07
N VAL A 124 -1.41 -1.61 3.02
CA VAL A 124 -2.85 -1.83 3.09
C VAL A 124 -3.17 -3.24 2.62
N LEU A 125 -3.84 -3.99 3.49
CA LEU A 125 -4.46 -5.26 3.19
C LEU A 125 -5.89 -5.04 2.70
N ALA A 126 -6.20 -5.57 1.52
CA ALA A 126 -7.52 -5.59 0.93
C ALA A 126 -8.05 -7.03 0.93
N GLU A 127 -8.90 -7.32 1.91
CA GLU A 127 -9.52 -8.62 2.11
C GLU A 127 -10.83 -8.69 1.31
N ARG A 128 -10.98 -9.69 0.46
CA ARG A 128 -12.21 -9.90 -0.31
C ARG A 128 -13.34 -10.24 0.64
N ILE A 129 -14.43 -9.50 0.49
CA ILE A 129 -15.74 -9.79 1.07
C ILE A 129 -16.73 -10.10 -0.06
N ARG A 130 -17.92 -10.60 0.29
CA ARG A 130 -18.90 -11.14 -0.66
C ARG A 130 -19.12 -10.29 -1.92
N TYR A 131 -19.20 -8.96 -1.76
CA TYR A 131 -19.46 -8.02 -2.86
C TYR A 131 -18.37 -6.96 -3.06
N GLY A 132 -17.18 -7.14 -2.47
CA GLY A 132 -16.14 -6.14 -2.58
C GLY A 132 -14.93 -6.37 -1.68
N PHE A 133 -14.36 -5.33 -1.08
CA PHE A 133 -13.13 -5.40 -0.29
C PHE A 133 -13.24 -4.66 1.03
N LYS A 134 -12.71 -5.25 2.10
CA LYS A 134 -12.44 -4.58 3.37
C LYS A 134 -10.98 -4.16 3.38
N LEU A 135 -10.71 -2.92 3.76
CA LEU A 135 -9.36 -2.36 3.76
C LEU A 135 -8.87 -2.17 5.20
N THR A 136 -7.76 -2.84 5.50
CA THR A 136 -7.10 -2.79 6.79
C THR A 136 -5.66 -2.35 6.58
N GLU A 137 -5.29 -1.25 7.20
CA GLU A 137 -3.91 -0.83 7.24
C GLU A 137 -3.14 -1.60 8.32
N ILE A 138 -1.93 -2.03 7.99
CA ILE A 138 -1.08 -2.81 8.89
C ILE A 138 0.28 -2.15 9.09
N HIS A 139 0.77 -2.17 10.33
CA HIS A 139 2.13 -1.74 10.69
C HIS A 139 2.50 -2.25 12.09
N ARG A 140 3.78 -2.32 12.40
CA ARG A 140 4.32 -2.55 13.74
C ARG A 140 4.81 -1.23 14.32
N THR A 141 4.83 -1.13 15.64
CA THR A 141 5.39 0.03 16.36
C THR A 141 6.93 0.01 16.38
N SER A 142 7.52 -1.19 16.36
CA SER A 142 8.95 -1.42 16.32
C SER A 142 9.24 -2.82 15.73
N LEU A 143 10.51 -3.17 15.52
CA LEU A 143 10.90 -4.50 15.05
C LEU A 143 10.44 -5.64 15.97
N SER A 144 10.32 -5.37 17.28
CA SER A 144 9.83 -6.32 18.29
C SER A 144 8.36 -6.13 18.66
N GLY A 145 7.73 -5.02 18.23
CA GLY A 145 6.36 -4.68 18.56
C GLY A 145 5.34 -5.51 17.78
N PHE A 146 4.12 -5.65 18.33
CA PHE A 146 3.03 -6.36 17.69
C PHE A 146 2.54 -5.67 16.41
N MET A 147 1.94 -6.44 15.50
CA MET A 147 1.26 -5.89 14.33
C MET A 147 -0.03 -5.18 14.76
N VAL A 148 -0.15 -3.92 14.39
CA VAL A 148 -1.30 -3.05 14.61
C VAL A 148 -2.14 -3.04 13.34
N TYR A 149 -3.45 -3.24 13.50
CA TYR A 149 -4.43 -3.21 12.44
C TYR A 149 -5.34 -2.01 12.63
N LYS A 150 -5.49 -1.18 11.60
CA LYS A 150 -6.40 -0.04 11.61
C LYS A 150 -7.33 -0.11 10.41
N PRO A 151 -8.65 0.02 10.60
CA PRO A 151 -9.57 0.02 9.48
C PRO A 151 -9.32 1.27 8.64
N ARG A 152 -9.19 1.10 7.33
CA ARG A 152 -8.94 2.19 6.37
C ARG A 152 -10.17 2.52 5.54
N GLY A 153 -11.02 1.53 5.29
CA GLY A 153 -12.21 1.71 4.49
C GLY A 153 -12.75 0.40 3.92
N TYR A 154 -13.60 0.52 2.92
CA TYR A 154 -14.13 -0.61 2.18
C TYR A 154 -14.48 -0.21 0.75
N TYR A 155 -14.71 -1.22 -0.09
CA TYR A 155 -15.20 -1.11 -1.44
C TYR A 155 -16.36 -2.07 -1.62
N ASP A 156 -17.48 -1.59 -2.15
CA ASP A 156 -18.69 -2.37 -2.46
C ASP A 156 -19.27 -2.00 -3.84
N GLY A 157 -18.39 -1.51 -4.72
CA GLY A 157 -18.74 -0.86 -5.98
C GLY A 157 -18.30 0.61 -5.99
N THR A 158 -18.32 1.26 -4.82
CA THR A 158 -17.71 2.57 -4.59
C THR A 158 -16.65 2.47 -3.50
N MET A 159 -15.56 3.22 -3.64
CA MET A 159 -14.51 3.26 -2.64
C MET A 159 -14.91 4.21 -1.50
N VAL A 160 -15.00 3.69 -0.28
CA VAL A 160 -15.29 4.45 0.93
C VAL A 160 -14.06 4.47 1.81
N ASP A 161 -13.56 5.68 2.07
CA ASP A 161 -12.42 5.95 2.95
C ASP A 161 -12.96 6.45 4.29
N ILE A 162 -12.63 5.76 5.38
CA ILE A 162 -13.10 6.11 6.73
C ILE A 162 -12.05 6.89 7.53
N ARG A 163 -10.90 7.20 6.93
CA ARG A 163 -9.86 7.98 7.62
C ARG A 163 -10.37 9.40 7.85
N PRO A 164 -10.07 10.00 9.03
CA PRO A 164 -10.45 11.38 9.29
C PRO A 164 -9.71 12.37 8.40
N HIS A 165 -8.47 12.05 8.00
CA HIS A 165 -7.63 12.88 7.14
C HIS A 165 -6.84 12.00 6.16
N ARG A 166 -6.62 12.53 4.95
CA ARG A 166 -5.79 11.89 3.91
C ARG A 166 -4.39 12.50 3.94
N GLU A 167 -3.44 11.80 4.54
CA GLU A 167 -2.07 12.31 4.65
C GLU A 167 -1.30 12.14 3.33
N MET A 168 -0.82 13.23 2.71
CA MET A 168 0.09 13.17 1.56
C MET A 168 1.42 12.51 1.93
N TYR A 169 1.97 12.89 3.08
CA TYR A 169 3.16 12.31 3.70
C TYR A 169 2.85 11.83 5.11
N ARG A 170 3.25 10.59 5.41
CA ARG A 170 2.87 9.92 6.66
C ARG A 170 3.99 9.98 7.68
N ARG A 171 3.73 10.63 8.82
CA ARG A 171 4.46 10.42 10.08
C ARG A 171 3.41 10.14 11.16
N ARG A 172 3.26 8.88 11.58
CA ARG A 172 2.22 8.48 12.55
C ARG A 172 2.47 9.20 13.89
N LYS A 173 1.50 10.00 14.34
CA LYS A 173 1.59 10.84 15.56
C LYS A 173 1.64 10.03 16.87
N ASN A 174 1.07 8.82 16.89
CA ASN A 174 1.02 7.95 18.07
C ASN A 174 1.81 6.66 17.84
N VAL A 175 2.94 6.53 18.53
CA VAL A 175 3.84 5.36 18.49
C VAL A 175 3.64 4.42 19.70
N MET A 176 2.49 4.51 20.38
CA MET A 176 2.08 3.61 21.47
C MET A 176 3.10 3.53 22.63
N GLY A 177 3.72 4.67 22.98
CA GLY A 177 4.71 4.76 24.05
C GLY A 177 6.09 4.19 23.70
N HIS A 178 6.35 3.87 22.43
CA HIS A 178 7.68 3.44 21.99
C HIS A 178 8.68 4.61 22.03
N THR A 179 9.86 4.37 22.60
CA THR A 179 10.93 5.37 22.71
C THR A 179 11.46 5.76 21.34
N LEU A 180 11.39 7.05 21.01
CA LEU A 180 11.97 7.61 19.79
C LEU A 180 13.42 7.99 20.07
N THR A 181 14.38 7.34 19.39
CA THR A 181 15.81 7.60 19.60
C THR A 181 16.24 8.98 19.06
N MET A 182 15.59 9.47 18.02
CA MET A 182 15.86 10.78 17.43
C MET A 182 14.62 11.30 16.69
N ALA A 183 14.34 12.59 16.82
CA ALA A 183 13.35 13.30 16.01
C ALA A 183 14.05 14.48 15.33
N ASN A 184 14.14 14.46 14.00
CA ASN A 184 14.69 15.56 13.22
C ASN A 184 13.55 16.40 12.63
N VAL A 185 13.52 17.67 13.00
CA VAL A 185 12.62 18.68 12.44
C VAL A 185 13.47 19.60 11.57
N ILE A 186 13.32 19.48 10.26
CA ILE A 186 13.98 20.40 9.32
C ILE A 186 12.96 21.51 9.04
N GLN A 187 13.21 22.69 9.58
CA GLN A 187 12.44 23.89 9.26
C GLN A 187 13.15 24.60 8.10
N ASP A 188 12.74 24.28 6.87
CA ASP A 188 13.19 25.05 5.72
C ASP A 188 12.43 26.37 5.72
N SER A 189 13.09 27.44 6.18
CA SER A 189 12.59 28.81 6.31
C SER A 189 11.47 29.07 7.35
N ASN A 190 11.47 30.27 7.93
CA ASN A 190 10.51 30.73 8.95
C ASN A 190 9.03 30.75 8.50
N THR A 191 8.76 30.46 7.22
CA THR A 191 7.41 30.40 6.65
C THR A 191 6.80 28.99 6.69
N THR A 192 7.60 27.92 6.82
CA THR A 192 7.08 26.54 6.88
C THR A 192 6.27 26.23 8.14
N GLN A 193 6.48 26.98 9.24
CA GLN A 193 5.65 26.85 10.44
C GLN A 193 4.15 27.11 10.18
N TYR A 194 3.83 27.90 9.15
CA TYR A 194 2.44 28.24 8.81
C TYR A 194 1.78 27.21 7.88
N HIS A 195 2.56 26.27 7.33
CA HIS A 195 2.05 25.22 6.45
C HIS A 195 1.59 23.98 7.23
N LEU A 196 2.29 23.62 8.32
CA LEU A 196 1.91 22.47 9.16
C LEU A 196 0.47 22.55 9.74
N PRO A 197 -0.04 23.71 10.21
CA PRO A 197 -1.42 23.83 10.69
C PRO A 197 -2.45 23.95 9.55
N ARG A 198 -2.01 24.18 8.31
CA ARG A 198 -2.89 24.38 7.15
C ARG A 198 -3.13 23.10 6.35
N GLU A 199 -2.29 22.08 6.52
CA GLU A 199 -2.49 20.76 5.88
C GLU A 199 -3.63 19.95 6.51
N ASP A 200 -4.04 20.24 7.75
CA ASP A 200 -5.25 19.65 8.38
C ASP A 200 -6.58 20.26 7.86
N ARG A 201 -6.55 21.13 6.83
CA ARG A 201 -7.72 21.85 6.29
C ARG A 201 -8.22 21.37 4.91
N LEU A 202 -7.91 20.15 4.49
CA LEU A 202 -8.51 19.53 3.29
C LEU A 202 -9.12 18.17 3.60
#